data_AF-A0AAD5UU15-F1
#
_entry.id   AF-A0AAD5UU15-F1
#
_cell.length_a   1.000
_cell.length_b   1.000
_cell.length_c   1.000
_cell.angle_alpha   90.00
_cell.angle_beta   90.00
_cell.angle_gamma   90.00
#
_symmetry.space_group_name_H-M   'P 1'
#
loop_
_entity.id
_entity.type
_entity.pdbx_description
1 polymer ?
#
loop_
_entity_poly.entity_id
_entity_poly.type
_entity_poly.pdbx_seq_one_letter_code
_entity_poly.pdbx_strand_id
1 'polypeptide(L)'
;MPSRTKHIVLPIHVSQHYDAPATPHWHESGWRVGMRKHNLLKLSFLVVIALFFFSTSIHVRPRRVLNDSAPPLGLPKDVQTAWGQYSPYFPVGIYLPPPTECVIAQVNILQRHGARFPNSFDTYEQSIKKLLSVKKYEDTRLDFLKEYEYDLSSEKLTSFGAAQSFNAGEEAFKRYSHIVSEDNIPFVRATRKSRVIESATNWTVGFAAASQQQYNPFLDLAIPEDQNNTLNENCPNANDGTQQKDEWLSVFATPIAQRLEEAAPGSSLTNNDIFNLMAMCPFESIAKRRPSDFCGIFTKEEFREFEYHGDVEKYYKTGYGESLGPVQGAGYVNELIARITGQPVQDDTSHNYSLPFPSGRTIYTDFTHENLMIGVFSAMGLFNKSTTPLSTRRMDTDREWVASKMVPFSARMVVEKMTCGGVIGRGFEKDFVRILVNDAVQPLEFCGGGRIKMCTMDAFVRSQGYSRGPAGKDWRKCFN
;
A
#
# COMPACT_ATOMS: atom_id res chain seq x y z
N MET A 1 50.19 33.70 -14.43
CA MET A 1 50.16 34.98 -13.67
C MET A 1 49.26 34.78 -12.45
N PRO A 2 49.83 34.70 -11.23
CA PRO A 2 49.09 34.53 -9.97
C PRO A 2 49.07 35.83 -9.14
N SER A 3 48.06 35.99 -8.28
CA SER A 3 47.98 36.97 -7.18
C SER A 3 46.64 36.79 -6.47
N ARG A 4 46.47 36.69 -5.15
CA ARG A 4 47.34 36.78 -3.98
C ARG A 4 46.61 36.14 -2.79
N THR A 5 47.39 35.55 -1.91
CA THR A 5 47.13 35.03 -0.56
C THR A 5 46.61 36.08 0.43
N LYS A 6 45.89 35.62 1.47
CA LYS A 6 46.15 36.01 2.88
C LYS A 6 45.63 34.96 3.88
N HIS A 7 46.55 34.52 4.73
CA HIS A 7 46.42 33.69 5.93
C HIS A 7 45.97 34.52 7.16
N ILE A 8 45.26 33.90 8.11
CA ILE A 8 45.36 34.10 9.59
C ILE A 8 44.86 32.76 10.23
N VAL A 9 45.72 31.85 10.72
CA VAL A 9 46.42 31.71 12.03
C VAL A 9 45.50 31.40 13.23
N LEU A 10 45.66 30.18 13.77
CA LEU A 10 45.15 29.62 15.04
C LEU A 10 45.84 30.23 16.28
N PRO A 11 45.32 29.99 17.50
CA PRO A 11 46.10 29.11 18.38
C PRO A 11 45.30 28.13 19.26
N ILE A 12 46.08 27.21 19.83
CA ILE A 12 45.81 26.02 20.65
C ILE A 12 45.95 26.35 22.15
N HIS A 13 45.17 25.70 23.03
CA HIS A 13 45.56 25.10 24.34
C HIS A 13 44.31 24.51 25.03
N VAL A 14 44.15 23.21 25.33
CA VAL A 14 44.88 22.19 26.13
C VAL A 14 44.51 22.17 27.63
N SER A 15 44.10 20.97 28.09
CA SER A 15 44.08 20.43 29.48
C SER A 15 42.84 20.83 30.34
N GLN A 16 42.18 19.99 31.16
CA GLN A 16 42.53 18.71 31.82
C GLN A 16 41.30 18.10 32.56
N HIS A 17 41.43 16.80 32.88
CA HIS A 17 40.88 16.02 34.00
C HIS A 17 39.38 15.59 34.13
N TYR A 18 39.21 14.26 33.99
CA TYR A 18 38.58 13.28 34.91
C TYR A 18 37.82 13.82 36.14
N ASP A 19 36.56 13.39 36.33
CA ASP A 19 36.21 12.30 37.27
C ASP A 19 34.70 12.00 37.30
N ALA A 20 34.38 10.73 37.56
CA ALA A 20 33.03 10.17 37.64
C ALA A 20 32.35 10.48 38.99
N PRO A 21 31.01 10.64 39.05
CA PRO A 21 30.32 10.73 40.33
C PRO A 21 29.94 9.37 40.90
N ALA A 22 30.16 9.29 42.22
CA ALA A 22 30.15 8.14 43.11
C ALA A 22 28.78 7.50 43.40
N THR A 23 28.87 6.22 43.77
CA THR A 23 27.86 5.38 44.43
C THR A 23 27.50 5.90 45.82
N PRO A 24 26.23 5.79 46.28
CA PRO A 24 25.87 6.11 47.66
C PRO A 24 26.20 4.95 48.60
N HIS A 25 27.11 5.20 49.54
CA HIS A 25 27.32 4.38 50.73
C HIS A 25 26.19 4.62 51.74
N TRP A 26 25.55 3.53 52.18
CA TRP A 26 24.62 3.52 53.30
C TRP A 26 25.38 3.31 54.61
N HIS A 27 25.11 4.18 55.59
CA HIS A 27 25.62 4.13 56.95
C HIS A 27 25.05 2.92 57.71
N GLU A 28 25.93 2.05 58.21
CA GLU A 28 25.62 1.12 59.29
C GLU A 28 25.59 1.89 60.63
N SER A 29 24.46 1.80 61.34
CA SER A 29 24.41 2.08 62.78
C SER A 29 23.88 0.84 63.47
N GLY A 30 24.76 0.20 64.25
CA GLY A 30 24.45 -0.98 65.02
C GLY A 30 23.77 -0.63 66.34
N TRP A 31 22.71 -1.37 66.66
CA TRP A 31 22.25 -1.57 68.04
C TRP A 31 22.07 -3.07 68.27
N ARG A 32 22.90 -3.60 69.19
CA ARG A 32 22.79 -4.97 69.72
C ARG A 32 21.62 -5.03 70.70
N VAL A 33 20.71 -5.99 70.56
CA VAL A 33 19.93 -6.52 71.70
C VAL A 33 19.76 -8.04 71.58
N GLY A 34 20.33 -8.72 72.57
CA GLY A 34 20.01 -10.03 73.14
C GLY A 34 19.15 -11.04 72.37
N MET A 35 19.79 -12.15 72.02
CA MET A 35 19.13 -13.45 71.82
C MET A 35 18.42 -13.89 73.12
N ARG A 36 17.11 -14.11 73.06
CA ARG A 36 16.44 -15.14 73.88
C ARG A 36 15.83 -16.17 72.95
N LYS A 37 16.43 -17.37 72.99
CA LYS A 37 15.92 -18.61 72.42
C LYS A 37 14.47 -18.79 72.86
N HIS A 38 13.55 -18.92 71.91
CA HIS A 38 12.35 -19.79 71.89
C HIS A 38 11.46 -19.31 70.73
N ASN A 39 11.01 -20.24 69.87
CA ASN A 39 10.05 -20.06 68.76
C ASN A 39 10.60 -19.90 67.31
N LEU A 40 11.72 -20.54 66.97
CA LEU A 40 12.23 -20.63 65.59
C LEU A 40 11.60 -21.75 64.72
N LEU A 41 10.51 -22.38 65.18
CA LEU A 41 9.90 -23.54 64.48
C LEU A 41 8.45 -23.33 64.05
N LYS A 42 7.86 -22.14 64.25
CA LYS A 42 6.48 -21.84 63.79
C LYS A 42 6.38 -20.77 62.70
N LEU A 43 7.46 -20.05 62.38
CA LEU A 43 7.44 -19.05 61.30
C LEU A 43 7.79 -19.62 59.92
N SER A 44 8.50 -20.75 59.87
CA SER A 44 8.96 -21.34 58.59
C SER A 44 7.85 -22.04 57.81
N PHE A 45 6.72 -22.38 58.42
CA PHE A 45 5.61 -23.04 57.73
C PHE A 45 4.60 -22.04 57.13
N LEU A 46 4.49 -20.84 57.69
CA LEU A 46 3.58 -19.79 57.19
C LEU A 46 4.18 -19.00 56.01
N VAL A 47 5.50 -18.87 55.93
CA VAL A 47 6.16 -18.19 54.79
C VAL A 47 6.17 -19.07 53.53
N VAL A 48 6.26 -20.40 53.66
CA VAL A 48 6.21 -21.32 52.51
C VAL A 48 4.79 -21.40 51.92
N ILE A 49 3.74 -21.33 52.75
CA ILE A 49 2.36 -21.26 52.27
C ILE A 49 2.06 -19.88 51.63
N ALA A 50 2.58 -18.77 52.19
CA ALA A 50 2.44 -17.46 51.56
C ALA A 50 3.17 -17.37 50.20
N LEU A 51 4.30 -18.05 50.03
CA LEU A 51 5.03 -18.12 48.75
C LEU A 51 4.40 -19.12 47.76
N PHE A 52 3.73 -20.18 48.23
CA PHE A 52 2.96 -21.09 47.37
C PHE A 52 1.61 -20.50 46.90
N PHE A 53 0.98 -19.63 47.70
CA PHE A 53 -0.24 -18.92 47.29
C PHE A 53 0.04 -17.64 46.47
N PHE A 54 1.29 -17.17 46.43
CA PHE A 54 1.72 -16.11 45.50
C PHE A 54 2.27 -16.63 44.16
N SER A 55 2.44 -17.95 43.98
CA SER A 55 3.02 -18.53 42.75
C SER A 55 2.02 -19.13 41.75
N THR A 56 0.70 -18.97 41.95
CA THR A 56 -0.31 -19.45 40.97
C THR A 56 -1.28 -18.37 40.49
N SER A 57 -0.97 -17.09 40.75
CA SER A 57 -1.68 -15.98 40.12
C SER A 57 -0.73 -15.20 39.22
N ILE A 58 -0.09 -15.88 38.27
CA ILE A 58 0.23 -15.21 37.00
C ILE A 58 -1.14 -14.93 36.40
N HIS A 59 -1.69 -13.74 36.69
CA HIS A 59 -2.65 -13.14 35.79
C HIS A 59 -1.89 -12.96 34.48
N VAL A 60 -1.92 -13.99 33.63
CA VAL A 60 -1.81 -13.81 32.20
C VAL A 60 -2.96 -12.86 31.90
N ARG A 61 -2.69 -11.55 31.91
CA ARG A 61 -3.57 -10.60 31.26
C ARG A 61 -3.80 -11.25 29.90
N PRO A 62 -5.05 -11.55 29.50
CA PRO A 62 -5.26 -12.04 28.16
C PRO A 62 -4.56 -11.01 27.29
N ARG A 63 -3.52 -11.45 26.57
CA ARG A 63 -2.88 -10.61 25.56
C ARG A 63 -4.08 -10.17 24.76
N ARG A 64 -4.43 -8.86 24.82
CA ARG A 64 -5.39 -8.32 23.87
C ARG A 64 -4.70 -8.65 22.55
N VAL A 65 -5.17 -9.71 21.90
CA VAL A 65 -5.04 -9.83 20.47
C VAL A 65 -5.80 -8.59 20.04
N LEU A 66 -5.05 -7.49 19.84
CA LEU A 66 -5.57 -6.44 19.01
C LEU A 66 -5.97 -7.19 17.75
N ASN A 67 -7.27 -7.22 17.49
CA ASN A 67 -7.77 -7.75 16.25
C ASN A 67 -7.31 -6.72 15.22
N ASP A 68 -6.02 -6.78 14.86
CA ASP A 68 -5.31 -5.84 13.98
C ASP A 68 -5.75 -6.04 12.52
N SER A 69 -6.75 -6.90 12.31
CA SER A 69 -7.50 -6.97 11.08
C SER A 69 -8.27 -5.67 10.85
N ALA A 70 -8.09 -5.09 9.65
CA ALA A 70 -8.92 -3.97 9.20
C ALA A 70 -10.42 -4.30 9.45
N PRO A 71 -11.12 -3.55 10.32
CA PRO A 71 -12.45 -3.92 10.77
C PRO A 71 -13.47 -3.84 9.63
N PRO A 72 -14.56 -4.62 9.66
CA PRO A 72 -15.62 -4.47 8.67
C PRO A 72 -16.21 -3.06 8.75
N LEU A 73 -16.40 -2.42 7.58
CA LEU A 73 -16.95 -1.07 7.50
C LEU A 73 -18.47 -1.00 7.67
N GLY A 74 -19.16 -2.14 7.80
CA GLY A 74 -20.62 -2.20 8.00
C GLY A 74 -21.45 -1.84 6.76
N LEU A 75 -20.84 -1.77 5.58
CA LEU A 75 -21.51 -1.50 4.30
C LEU A 75 -21.63 -2.77 3.44
N PRO A 76 -22.61 -2.86 2.54
CA PRO A 76 -22.68 -3.93 1.55
C PRO A 76 -21.38 -4.05 0.74
N LYS A 77 -20.95 -5.28 0.46
CA LYS A 77 -19.67 -5.54 -0.24
C LYS A 77 -19.65 -4.90 -1.62
N ASP A 78 -20.75 -5.00 -2.35
CA ASP A 78 -20.92 -4.45 -3.69
C ASP A 78 -20.81 -2.91 -3.75
N VAL A 79 -21.16 -2.21 -2.67
CA VAL A 79 -20.89 -0.77 -2.54
C VAL A 79 -19.41 -0.51 -2.27
N GLN A 80 -18.81 -1.24 -1.32
CA GLN A 80 -17.38 -1.08 -0.97
C GLN A 80 -16.44 -1.37 -2.14
N THR A 81 -16.82 -2.30 -3.02
CA THR A 81 -16.06 -2.66 -4.23
C THR A 81 -16.42 -1.82 -5.45
N ALA A 82 -17.20 -0.76 -5.28
CA ALA A 82 -17.60 0.18 -6.34
C ALA A 82 -17.10 1.61 -6.04
N TRP A 83 -16.00 1.73 -5.29
CA TRP A 83 -15.39 3.01 -4.93
C TRP A 83 -14.12 3.31 -5.74
N GLY A 84 -13.90 2.61 -6.85
CA GLY A 84 -12.73 2.71 -7.69
C GLY A 84 -11.46 2.45 -6.90
N GLN A 85 -10.46 3.31 -7.10
CA GLN A 85 -9.23 3.35 -6.33
C GLN A 85 -9.43 3.69 -4.84
N TYR A 86 -10.61 4.12 -4.40
CA TYR A 86 -10.87 4.38 -2.97
C TYR A 86 -11.44 3.16 -2.24
N SER A 87 -11.70 2.06 -2.95
CA SER A 87 -12.09 0.79 -2.36
C SER A 87 -11.00 0.30 -1.38
N PRO A 88 -11.32 -0.14 -0.16
CA PRO A 88 -10.41 -0.93 0.65
C PRO A 88 -9.92 -2.18 -0.10
N TYR A 89 -8.73 -2.69 0.22
CA TYR A 89 -8.26 -3.98 -0.29
C TYR A 89 -9.32 -5.08 -0.07
N PHE A 90 -9.60 -5.82 -1.14
CA PHE A 90 -10.31 -7.09 -1.10
C PHE A 90 -9.63 -8.08 -2.05
N PRO A 91 -9.68 -9.40 -1.76
CA PRO A 91 -9.20 -10.39 -2.70
C PRO A 91 -10.11 -10.45 -3.92
N VAL A 92 -9.53 -10.23 -5.10
CA VAL A 92 -10.20 -10.32 -6.42
C VAL A 92 -10.25 -11.76 -6.90
N GLY A 93 -9.30 -12.58 -6.46
CA GLY A 93 -9.25 -14.02 -6.69
C GLY A 93 -8.94 -14.78 -5.41
N ILE A 94 -8.83 -16.10 -5.54
CA ILE A 94 -8.39 -16.98 -4.46
C ILE A 94 -6.93 -17.30 -4.70
N TYR A 95 -6.09 -17.10 -3.69
CA TYR A 95 -4.71 -17.58 -3.74
C TYR A 95 -4.71 -19.11 -3.79
N LEU A 96 -4.04 -19.66 -4.80
CA LEU A 96 -3.79 -21.09 -4.91
C LEU A 96 -2.28 -21.33 -4.78
N PRO A 97 -1.84 -22.29 -3.95
CA PRO A 97 -0.43 -22.67 -3.90
C PRO A 97 0.07 -23.08 -5.30
N PRO A 98 1.38 -23.02 -5.55
CA PRO A 98 1.94 -23.52 -6.80
C PRO A 98 1.61 -25.01 -7.00
N PRO A 99 1.61 -25.53 -8.24
CA PRO A 99 1.48 -26.96 -8.47
C PRO A 99 2.50 -27.76 -7.66
N THR A 100 2.19 -29.01 -7.30
CA THR A 100 3.03 -29.85 -6.43
C THR A 100 4.46 -30.10 -6.96
N GLU A 101 4.67 -29.95 -8.27
CA GLU A 101 5.98 -30.09 -8.93
C GLU A 101 6.78 -28.77 -8.95
N CYS A 102 6.27 -27.69 -8.36
CA CYS A 102 6.85 -26.36 -8.38
C CYS A 102 7.13 -25.84 -6.97
N VAL A 103 8.33 -25.31 -6.75
CA VAL A 103 8.73 -24.69 -5.47
C VAL A 103 9.02 -23.22 -5.72
N ILE A 104 8.33 -22.34 -4.99
CA ILE A 104 8.60 -20.89 -5.04
C ILE A 104 9.96 -20.63 -4.42
N ALA A 105 10.84 -19.98 -5.20
CA ALA A 105 12.22 -19.66 -4.83
C ALA A 105 12.43 -18.16 -4.58
N GLN A 106 11.58 -17.29 -5.15
CA GLN A 106 11.65 -15.84 -4.90
C GLN A 106 10.28 -15.18 -5.11
N VAL A 107 10.01 -14.11 -4.36
CA VAL A 107 8.77 -13.32 -4.43
C VAL A 107 9.11 -11.83 -4.50
N ASN A 108 8.46 -11.12 -5.41
CA ASN A 108 8.50 -9.66 -5.51
C ASN A 108 7.09 -9.11 -5.31
N ILE A 109 6.91 -8.24 -4.30
CA ILE A 109 5.63 -7.63 -3.95
C ILE A 109 5.70 -6.14 -4.27
N LEU A 110 4.82 -5.65 -5.13
CA LEU A 110 4.58 -4.21 -5.32
C LEU A 110 3.25 -3.86 -4.65
N GLN A 111 3.28 -3.05 -3.60
CA GLN A 111 2.11 -2.73 -2.78
C GLN A 111 1.83 -1.22 -2.77
N ARG A 112 0.57 -0.85 -2.97
CA ARG A 112 0.08 0.51 -2.74
C ARG A 112 0.05 0.81 -1.24
N HIS A 113 0.22 2.07 -0.86
CA HIS A 113 -0.14 2.52 0.49
C HIS A 113 -1.57 2.12 0.90
N GLY A 114 -1.79 1.96 2.21
CA GLY A 114 -3.11 1.69 2.79
C GLY A 114 -4.08 2.87 2.67
N ALA A 115 -5.30 2.68 3.18
CA ALA A 115 -6.34 3.70 3.15
C ALA A 115 -5.93 4.97 3.89
N ARG A 116 -6.16 6.12 3.26
CA ARG A 116 -5.69 7.43 3.71
C ARG A 116 -6.85 8.43 3.80
N PHE A 117 -6.59 9.54 4.45
CA PHE A 117 -7.44 10.72 4.37
C PHE A 117 -7.40 11.35 2.95
N PRO A 118 -8.37 12.22 2.60
CA PRO A 118 -8.37 13.02 1.37
C PRO A 118 -7.06 13.80 1.17
N ASN A 119 -6.76 14.18 -0.07
CA ASN A 119 -5.64 15.08 -0.33
C ASN A 119 -5.93 16.49 0.19
N SER A 120 -4.90 17.27 0.48
CA SER A 120 -5.04 18.64 0.99
C SER A 120 -5.66 19.63 -0.01
N PHE A 121 -5.64 19.30 -1.29
CA PHE A 121 -6.21 20.10 -2.38
C PHE A 121 -7.60 19.61 -2.83
N ASP A 122 -8.14 18.53 -2.23
CA ASP A 122 -9.49 18.07 -2.53
C ASP A 122 -10.53 19.07 -1.98
N THR A 123 -11.64 19.25 -2.70
CA THR A 123 -12.64 20.30 -2.41
C THR A 123 -13.90 19.80 -1.70
N TYR A 124 -13.77 18.71 -0.94
CA TYR A 124 -14.91 18.01 -0.34
C TYR A 124 -15.67 18.87 0.67
N GLU A 125 -14.94 19.59 1.53
CA GLU A 125 -15.54 20.49 2.51
C GLU A 125 -16.35 21.62 1.84
N GLN A 126 -15.87 22.15 0.71
CA GLN A 126 -16.60 23.19 -0.04
C GLN A 126 -17.91 22.66 -0.62
N SER A 127 -17.92 21.45 -1.17
CA SER A 127 -19.15 20.80 -1.68
C SER A 127 -20.15 20.50 -0.56
N ILE A 128 -19.68 20.07 0.61
CA ILE A 128 -20.53 19.85 1.78
C ILE A 128 -21.13 21.17 2.28
N LYS A 129 -20.35 22.26 2.31
CA LYS A 129 -20.84 23.60 2.72
C LYS A 129 -22.03 24.07 1.90
N LYS A 130 -22.11 23.70 0.62
CA LYS A 130 -23.30 23.98 -0.22
C LYS A 130 -24.55 23.30 0.32
N LEU A 131 -24.47 22.02 0.67
CA LEU A 131 -25.57 21.30 1.30
C LEU A 131 -25.93 21.84 2.70
N LEU A 132 -24.93 22.24 3.49
CA LEU A 132 -25.15 22.83 4.82
C LEU A 132 -25.79 24.23 4.76
N SER A 133 -25.68 24.94 3.63
CA SER A 133 -26.24 26.29 3.46
C SER A 133 -27.76 26.31 3.20
N VAL A 134 -28.36 25.16 2.93
CA VAL A 134 -29.78 25.01 2.62
C VAL A 134 -30.64 25.13 3.88
N LYS A 135 -31.80 25.79 3.76
CA LYS A 135 -32.71 26.04 4.88
C LYS A 135 -33.55 24.83 5.30
N LYS A 136 -33.85 23.95 4.34
CA LYS A 136 -34.73 22.79 4.53
C LYS A 136 -34.33 21.68 3.57
N TYR A 137 -34.23 20.46 4.09
CA TYR A 137 -34.10 19.25 3.28
C TYR A 137 -35.49 18.66 3.02
N GLU A 138 -35.76 18.28 1.77
CA GLU A 138 -36.98 17.60 1.36
C GLU A 138 -36.83 16.06 1.37
N ASP A 139 -35.60 15.56 1.51
CA ASP A 139 -35.27 14.14 1.66
C ASP A 139 -34.68 13.86 3.04
N THR A 140 -35.30 12.95 3.80
CA THR A 140 -34.85 12.55 5.14
C THR A 140 -33.45 11.92 5.14
N ARG A 141 -32.97 11.41 4.00
CA ARG A 141 -31.59 10.91 3.88
C ARG A 141 -30.54 12.00 4.04
N LEU A 142 -30.92 13.28 3.94
CA LEU A 142 -30.07 14.44 4.17
C LEU A 142 -30.17 14.99 5.60
N ASP A 143 -31.01 14.41 6.47
CA ASP A 143 -31.25 14.95 7.82
C ASP A 143 -29.99 14.99 8.69
N PHE A 144 -29.03 14.08 8.47
CA PHE A 144 -27.75 14.05 9.18
C PHE A 144 -26.95 15.35 9.00
N LEU A 145 -27.16 16.09 7.90
CA LEU A 145 -26.46 17.33 7.61
C LEU A 145 -26.79 18.47 8.58
N LYS A 146 -27.92 18.39 9.31
CA LYS A 146 -28.29 19.40 10.32
C LYS A 146 -27.27 19.51 11.45
N GLU A 147 -26.57 18.42 11.74
CA GLU A 147 -25.57 18.33 12.81
C GLU A 147 -24.19 17.92 12.27
N TYR A 148 -24.01 17.92 10.95
CA TYR A 148 -22.78 17.45 10.33
C TYR A 148 -21.66 18.48 10.43
N GLU A 149 -20.51 18.02 10.90
CA GLU A 149 -19.25 18.77 10.88
C GLU A 149 -18.20 17.99 10.09
N TYR A 150 -17.49 18.68 9.20
CA TYR A 150 -16.37 18.08 8.48
C TYR A 150 -15.14 18.03 9.39
N ASP A 151 -14.73 16.82 9.77
CA ASP A 151 -13.65 16.57 10.73
C ASP A 151 -12.54 15.66 10.18
N LEU A 152 -12.51 15.44 8.86
CA LEU A 152 -11.47 14.61 8.24
C LEU A 152 -10.13 15.36 8.17
N SER A 153 -9.05 14.64 8.49
CA SER A 153 -7.68 15.13 8.26
C SER A 153 -7.34 15.10 6.77
N SER A 154 -6.07 15.37 6.42
CA SER A 154 -5.57 15.37 5.05
C SER A 154 -4.28 14.57 4.89
N GLU A 155 -4.13 13.92 3.73
CA GLU A 155 -3.02 13.14 3.18
C GLU A 155 -2.52 11.92 3.98
N LYS A 156 -2.70 11.90 5.30
CA LYS A 156 -2.15 10.91 6.23
C LYS A 156 -2.77 9.54 6.05
N LEU A 157 -2.01 8.50 6.42
CA LEU A 157 -2.54 7.15 6.53
C LEU A 157 -3.58 7.11 7.66
N THR A 158 -4.69 6.41 7.44
CA THR A 158 -5.69 6.17 8.50
C THR A 158 -5.25 4.97 9.35
N SER A 159 -5.81 4.84 10.55
CA SER A 159 -5.61 3.61 11.36
C SER A 159 -6.13 2.36 10.65
N PHE A 160 -7.20 2.50 9.84
CA PHE A 160 -7.68 1.43 8.98
C PHE A 160 -6.65 1.05 7.90
N GLY A 161 -6.02 2.03 7.26
CA GLY A 161 -4.95 1.80 6.29
C GLY A 161 -3.70 1.15 6.87
N ALA A 162 -3.32 1.55 8.09
CA ALA A 162 -2.24 0.91 8.84
C ALA A 162 -2.53 -0.58 9.08
N ALA A 163 -3.76 -0.90 9.51
CA ALA A 163 -4.21 -2.28 9.70
C ALA A 163 -4.22 -3.09 8.38
N GLN A 164 -4.57 -2.49 7.25
CA GLN A 164 -4.46 -3.16 5.94
C GLN A 164 -3.01 -3.54 5.61
N SER A 165 -2.07 -2.63 5.84
CA SER A 165 -0.64 -2.91 5.60
C SER A 165 -0.09 -3.96 6.55
N PHE A 166 -0.45 -3.91 7.84
CA PHE A 166 -0.11 -4.93 8.83
C PHE A 166 -0.61 -6.32 8.39
N ASN A 167 -1.90 -6.42 8.03
CA ASN A 167 -2.49 -7.66 7.52
C ASN A 167 -1.77 -8.20 6.28
N ALA A 168 -1.36 -7.32 5.37
CA ALA A 168 -0.62 -7.72 4.18
C ALA A 168 0.78 -8.28 4.53
N GLY A 169 1.42 -7.76 5.59
CA GLY A 169 2.67 -8.29 6.14
C GLY A 169 2.50 -9.68 6.74
N GLU A 170 1.44 -9.88 7.54
CA GLU A 170 1.12 -11.20 8.08
C GLU A 170 0.88 -12.23 6.98
N GLU A 171 0.09 -11.84 5.96
CA GLU A 171 -0.26 -12.72 4.84
C GLU A 171 0.99 -13.09 4.03
N ALA A 172 1.90 -12.16 3.79
CA ALA A 172 3.16 -12.42 3.11
C ALA A 172 4.01 -13.45 3.87
N PHE A 173 4.13 -13.33 5.19
CA PHE A 173 4.83 -14.33 6.00
C PHE A 173 4.12 -15.69 5.94
N LYS A 174 2.80 -15.73 6.16
CA LYS A 174 2.01 -16.98 6.12
C LYS A 174 2.16 -17.72 4.80
N ARG A 175 2.20 -17.00 3.66
CA ARG A 175 2.32 -17.61 2.32
C ARG A 175 3.73 -18.05 1.97
N TYR A 176 4.76 -17.35 2.45
CA TYR A 176 6.13 -17.49 1.95
C TYR A 176 7.15 -17.78 3.06
N SER A 177 6.73 -18.22 4.24
CA SER A 177 7.62 -18.50 5.36
C SER A 177 8.71 -19.53 5.03
N HIS A 178 8.49 -20.43 4.07
CA HIS A 178 9.44 -21.46 3.67
C HIS A 178 10.70 -20.94 2.94
N ILE A 179 10.68 -19.69 2.45
CA ILE A 179 11.84 -19.03 1.83
C ILE A 179 12.44 -17.92 2.69
N VAL A 180 12.04 -17.82 3.97
CA VAL A 180 12.55 -16.84 4.93
C VAL A 180 13.58 -17.50 5.83
N SER A 181 14.71 -16.82 6.06
CA SER A 181 15.74 -17.21 7.02
C SER A 181 16.36 -15.96 7.66
N GLU A 182 17.21 -16.15 8.69
CA GLU A 182 17.91 -15.04 9.35
C GLU A 182 18.78 -14.23 8.38
N ASP A 183 19.44 -14.92 7.45
CA ASP A 183 20.26 -14.30 6.40
C ASP A 183 19.42 -13.72 5.24
N ASN A 184 18.12 -14.01 5.19
CA ASN A 184 17.25 -13.72 4.07
C ASN A 184 15.87 -13.21 4.49
N ILE A 185 15.88 -12.18 5.34
CA ILE A 185 14.69 -11.39 5.62
C ILE A 185 14.30 -10.53 4.40
N PRO A 186 13.02 -10.13 4.25
CA PRO A 186 12.58 -9.28 3.15
C PRO A 186 13.39 -7.99 3.01
N PHE A 187 13.75 -7.65 1.77
CA PHE A 187 14.28 -6.32 1.43
C PHE A 187 13.13 -5.39 1.08
N VAL A 188 12.98 -4.28 1.81
CA VAL A 188 11.81 -3.41 1.76
C VAL A 188 12.18 -2.01 1.30
N ARG A 189 11.54 -1.53 0.23
CA ARG A 189 11.67 -0.14 -0.23
C ARG A 189 10.32 0.58 -0.24
N ALA A 190 10.35 1.90 -0.19
CA ALA A 190 9.17 2.74 -0.34
C ALA A 190 9.52 4.01 -1.12
N THR A 191 8.58 4.54 -1.90
CA THR A 191 8.67 5.96 -2.28
C THR A 191 8.45 6.86 -1.05
N ARG A 192 9.17 7.98 -0.97
CA ARG A 192 9.30 8.82 0.24
C ARG A 192 8.14 9.80 0.38
N LYS A 193 6.95 9.27 0.60
CA LYS A 193 5.75 10.00 1.04
C LYS A 193 5.26 9.38 2.35
N SER A 194 4.85 10.20 3.33
CA SER A 194 4.61 9.72 4.71
C SER A 194 3.65 8.52 4.76
N ARG A 195 2.50 8.59 4.08
CA ARG A 195 1.54 7.47 4.00
C ARG A 195 2.12 6.17 3.42
N VAL A 196 3.10 6.26 2.52
CA VAL A 196 3.74 5.11 1.88
C VAL A 196 4.78 4.50 2.82
N ILE A 197 5.60 5.35 3.46
CA ILE A 197 6.56 4.94 4.50
C ILE A 197 5.85 4.28 5.69
N GLU A 198 4.75 4.89 6.15
CA GLU A 198 3.93 4.36 7.24
C GLU A 198 3.32 3.01 6.84
N SER A 199 2.86 2.86 5.58
CA SER A 199 2.37 1.57 5.08
C SER A 199 3.46 0.51 5.06
N ALA A 200 4.65 0.84 4.56
CA ALA A 200 5.80 -0.08 4.56
C ALA A 200 6.19 -0.51 5.97
N THR A 201 6.22 0.44 6.91
CA THR A 201 6.57 0.18 8.31
C THR A 201 5.50 -0.68 9.01
N ASN A 202 4.21 -0.44 8.76
CA ASN A 202 3.15 -1.31 9.32
C ASN A 202 3.22 -2.72 8.73
N TRP A 203 3.57 -2.86 7.46
CA TRP A 203 3.79 -4.17 6.84
C TRP A 203 4.95 -4.94 7.49
N THR A 204 6.08 -4.27 7.77
CA THR A 204 7.22 -4.95 8.42
C THR A 204 6.86 -5.41 9.84
N VAL A 205 6.08 -4.61 10.57
CA VAL A 205 5.55 -4.98 11.88
C VAL A 205 4.61 -6.18 11.79
N GLY A 206 3.71 -6.23 10.80
CA GLY A 206 2.82 -7.38 10.57
C GLY A 206 3.57 -8.65 10.19
N PHE A 207 4.58 -8.54 9.34
CA PHE A 207 5.45 -9.66 8.98
C PHE A 207 6.17 -10.22 10.22
N ALA A 208 6.75 -9.33 11.05
CA ALA A 208 7.41 -9.70 12.29
C ALA A 208 6.45 -10.31 13.32
N ALA A 209 5.21 -9.81 13.40
CA ALA A 209 4.20 -10.36 14.29
C ALA A 209 3.84 -11.81 13.89
N ALA A 210 3.60 -12.05 12.59
CA ALA A 210 3.29 -13.38 12.08
C ALA A 210 4.45 -14.38 12.22
N SER A 211 5.70 -13.90 12.17
CA SER A 211 6.89 -14.70 12.46
C SER A 211 7.15 -14.94 13.95
N GLN A 212 6.25 -14.49 14.84
CA GLN A 212 6.46 -14.50 16.30
C GLN A 212 7.75 -13.79 16.73
N GLN A 213 8.10 -12.71 16.03
CA GLN A 213 9.32 -11.91 16.19
C GLN A 213 10.61 -12.67 15.88
N GLN A 214 10.53 -13.83 15.20
CA GLN A 214 11.71 -14.55 14.73
C GLN A 214 12.43 -13.77 13.61
N TYR A 215 11.66 -13.18 12.70
CA TYR A 215 12.19 -12.43 11.56
C TYR A 215 11.64 -11.00 11.58
N ASN A 216 12.54 -10.02 11.65
CA ASN A 216 12.20 -8.62 11.90
C ASN A 216 12.69 -7.74 10.74
N PRO A 217 12.00 -7.72 9.58
CA PRO A 217 12.34 -6.80 8.51
C PRO A 217 12.13 -5.34 8.94
N PHE A 218 12.80 -4.42 8.25
CA PHE A 218 12.66 -2.98 8.41
C PHE A 218 12.64 -2.32 7.03
N LEU A 219 12.33 -1.03 6.97
CA LEU A 219 12.38 -0.27 5.73
C LEU A 219 13.84 0.01 5.35
N ASP A 220 14.38 -0.70 4.36
CA ASP A 220 15.76 -0.54 3.91
C ASP A 220 16.00 0.79 3.18
N LEU A 221 15.03 1.23 2.37
CA LEU A 221 15.18 2.41 1.53
C LEU A 221 13.89 3.22 1.36
N ALA A 222 13.96 4.52 1.62
CA ALA A 222 12.91 5.48 1.28
C ALA A 222 13.41 6.42 0.16
N ILE A 223 12.88 6.25 -1.05
CA ILE A 223 13.35 6.92 -2.27
C ILE A 223 12.61 8.25 -2.47
N PRO A 224 13.29 9.40 -2.56
CA PRO A 224 12.65 10.70 -2.81
C PRO A 224 11.79 10.72 -4.08
N GLU A 225 10.63 11.39 -4.06
CA GLU A 225 9.73 11.51 -5.23
C GLU A 225 10.23 12.50 -6.29
N ASP A 226 11.13 13.41 -5.90
CA ASP A 226 11.75 14.44 -6.73
C ASP A 226 13.02 13.97 -7.45
N GLN A 227 13.32 12.67 -7.42
CA GLN A 227 14.49 12.05 -8.04
C GLN A 227 14.07 10.90 -8.97
N ASN A 228 15.03 10.32 -9.69
CA ASN A 228 14.84 9.04 -10.36
C ASN A 228 14.39 8.00 -9.32
N ASN A 229 13.17 7.53 -9.48
CA ASN A 229 12.49 6.67 -8.52
C ASN A 229 11.56 5.72 -9.27
N THR A 230 11.90 4.44 -9.31
CA THR A 230 11.07 3.39 -9.92
C THR A 230 9.80 3.09 -9.14
N LEU A 231 9.60 3.71 -7.96
CA LEU A 231 8.44 3.58 -7.08
C LEU A 231 7.53 4.82 -7.09
N ASN A 232 7.78 5.77 -8.00
CA ASN A 232 6.92 6.94 -8.22
C ASN A 232 6.76 7.23 -9.71
N GLU A 233 5.55 7.59 -10.14
CA GLU A 233 5.34 8.07 -11.50
C GLU A 233 5.89 9.51 -11.67
N ASN A 234 6.68 9.75 -12.72
CA ASN A 234 7.25 11.06 -13.01
C ASN A 234 7.32 11.29 -14.53
N CYS A 235 6.24 11.84 -15.09
CA CYS A 235 6.18 12.18 -16.50
C CYS A 235 5.35 13.46 -16.72
N PRO A 236 5.95 14.65 -16.58
CA PRO A 236 5.23 15.93 -16.64
C PRO A 236 4.48 16.18 -17.95
N ASN A 237 4.98 15.66 -19.08
CA ASN A 237 4.36 15.80 -20.39
C ASN A 237 3.23 14.78 -20.67
N ALA A 238 2.97 13.83 -19.76
CA ALA A 238 1.82 12.95 -19.89
C ALA A 238 0.53 13.72 -19.54
N ASN A 239 -0.56 13.49 -20.27
CA ASN A 239 -1.85 14.05 -19.87
C ASN A 239 -2.35 13.32 -18.60
N ASP A 240 -3.14 14.01 -17.80
CA ASP A 240 -3.66 13.47 -16.54
C ASP A 240 -5.05 12.82 -16.66
N GLY A 241 -5.58 12.75 -17.88
CA GLY A 241 -6.90 12.19 -18.19
C GLY A 241 -8.08 13.10 -17.80
N THR A 242 -7.85 14.37 -17.44
CA THR A 242 -8.89 15.29 -16.96
C THR A 242 -10.05 15.44 -17.94
N GLN A 243 -9.77 15.63 -19.24
CA GLN A 243 -10.82 15.75 -20.24
C GLN A 243 -11.76 14.52 -20.24
N GLN A 244 -11.19 13.32 -20.23
CA GLN A 244 -11.94 12.07 -20.30
C GLN A 244 -12.77 11.84 -19.02
N LYS A 245 -12.20 12.18 -17.87
CA LYS A 245 -12.90 12.16 -16.58
C LYS A 245 -14.08 13.13 -16.57
N ASP A 246 -13.88 14.36 -17.02
CA ASP A 246 -14.91 15.40 -17.04
C ASP A 246 -16.05 15.03 -18.01
N GLU A 247 -15.72 14.44 -19.16
CA GLU A 247 -16.72 13.89 -20.09
C GLU A 247 -17.59 12.84 -19.39
N TRP A 248 -16.98 11.86 -18.72
CA TRP A 248 -17.74 10.83 -18.00
C TRP A 248 -18.52 11.39 -16.82
N LEU A 249 -17.90 12.28 -16.05
CA LEU A 249 -18.53 12.95 -14.91
C LEU A 249 -19.78 13.73 -15.36
N SER A 250 -19.73 14.38 -16.53
CA SER A 250 -20.89 15.07 -17.08
C SER A 250 -22.07 14.15 -17.42
N VAL A 251 -21.81 12.87 -17.69
CA VAL A 251 -22.86 11.88 -17.99
C VAL A 251 -23.56 11.45 -16.71
N PHE A 252 -22.82 10.91 -15.75
CA PHE A 252 -23.46 10.26 -14.59
C PHE A 252 -23.83 11.24 -13.47
N ALA A 253 -23.07 12.33 -13.28
CA ALA A 253 -23.32 13.25 -12.16
C ALA A 253 -24.49 14.20 -12.42
N THR A 254 -24.78 14.54 -13.68
CA THR A 254 -25.87 15.47 -14.04
C THR A 254 -27.24 15.05 -13.49
N PRO A 255 -27.73 13.80 -13.69
CA PRO A 255 -29.00 13.38 -13.11
C PRO A 255 -28.97 13.33 -11.57
N ILE A 256 -27.81 13.03 -10.97
CA ILE A 256 -27.65 13.00 -9.51
C ILE A 256 -27.71 14.42 -8.93
N ALA A 257 -27.10 15.40 -9.61
CA ALA A 257 -27.16 16.80 -9.22
C ALA A 257 -28.59 17.33 -9.24
N GLN A 258 -29.36 17.00 -10.27
CA GLN A 258 -30.80 17.35 -10.34
C GLN A 258 -31.58 16.74 -9.17
N ARG A 259 -31.38 15.45 -8.90
CA ARG A 259 -32.03 14.75 -7.76
C ARG A 259 -31.66 15.37 -6.41
N LEU A 260 -30.39 15.72 -6.19
CA LEU A 260 -29.96 16.30 -4.92
C LEU A 260 -30.37 17.77 -4.78
N GLU A 261 -30.49 18.52 -5.87
CA GLU A 261 -31.05 19.88 -5.84
C GLU A 261 -32.54 19.87 -5.46
N GLU A 262 -33.32 18.90 -5.91
CA GLU A 262 -34.71 18.70 -5.46
C GLU A 262 -34.77 18.35 -3.96
N ALA A 263 -33.83 17.54 -3.48
CA ALA A 263 -33.73 17.13 -2.08
C ALA A 263 -33.21 18.24 -1.14
N ALA A 264 -32.40 19.17 -1.67
CA ALA A 264 -31.82 20.30 -0.94
C ALA A 264 -31.95 21.60 -1.76
N PRO A 265 -33.17 22.18 -1.87
CA PRO A 265 -33.41 23.32 -2.75
C PRO A 265 -32.53 24.53 -2.41
N GLY A 266 -31.81 25.03 -3.43
CA GLY A 266 -30.89 26.15 -3.31
C GLY A 266 -29.43 25.75 -3.11
N SER A 267 -29.11 24.45 -3.07
CA SER A 267 -27.74 23.96 -2.88
C SER A 267 -26.80 24.32 -4.04
N SER A 268 -27.32 24.50 -5.25
CA SER A 268 -26.55 24.86 -6.46
C SER A 268 -25.35 23.92 -6.70
N LEU A 269 -25.61 22.61 -6.62
CA LEU A 269 -24.60 21.57 -6.81
C LEU A 269 -24.17 21.45 -8.27
N THR A 270 -22.86 21.37 -8.48
CA THR A 270 -22.23 21.07 -9.77
C THR A 270 -21.90 19.58 -9.89
N ASN A 271 -21.58 19.12 -11.10
CA ASN A 271 -21.14 17.73 -11.30
C ASN A 271 -19.89 17.37 -10.47
N ASN A 272 -18.97 18.33 -10.26
CA ASN A 272 -17.83 18.13 -9.37
C ASN A 272 -18.25 18.00 -7.89
N ASP A 273 -19.26 18.75 -7.46
CA ASP A 273 -19.80 18.59 -6.10
C ASP A 273 -20.37 17.19 -5.89
N ILE A 274 -21.03 16.61 -6.89
CA ILE A 274 -21.52 15.23 -6.83
C ILE A 274 -20.38 14.24 -6.65
N PHE A 275 -19.31 14.35 -7.44
CA PHE A 275 -18.14 13.48 -7.27
C PHE A 275 -17.58 13.60 -5.84
N ASN A 276 -17.42 14.83 -5.34
CA ASN A 276 -16.93 15.10 -4.00
C ASN A 276 -17.82 14.46 -2.92
N LEU A 277 -19.13 14.62 -3.02
CA LEU A 277 -20.10 14.05 -2.09
C LEU A 277 -20.11 12.52 -2.15
N MET A 278 -19.98 11.92 -3.34
CA MET A 278 -19.84 10.48 -3.49
C MET A 278 -18.53 9.97 -2.87
N ALA A 279 -17.42 10.71 -3.05
CA ALA A 279 -16.12 10.37 -2.47
C ALA A 279 -16.11 10.46 -0.93
N MET A 280 -16.98 11.25 -0.31
CA MET A 280 -17.13 11.27 1.15
C MET A 280 -17.55 9.91 1.72
N CYS A 281 -18.35 9.13 0.99
CA CYS A 281 -18.75 7.79 1.43
C CYS A 281 -17.53 6.90 1.76
N PRO A 282 -16.59 6.61 0.82
CA PRO A 282 -15.40 5.85 1.16
C PRO A 282 -14.52 6.54 2.19
N PHE A 283 -14.19 7.83 2.03
CA PHE A 283 -13.21 8.51 2.88
C PHE A 283 -13.65 8.64 4.34
N GLU A 284 -14.90 9.00 4.59
CA GLU A 284 -15.41 9.07 5.94
C GLU A 284 -15.58 7.66 6.52
N SER A 285 -16.02 6.68 5.72
CA SER A 285 -16.21 5.32 6.22
C SER A 285 -14.91 4.68 6.71
N ILE A 286 -13.81 4.83 5.95
CA ILE A 286 -12.49 4.31 6.34
C ILE A 286 -11.90 5.09 7.52
N ALA A 287 -12.10 6.41 7.58
CA ALA A 287 -11.55 7.24 8.64
C ALA A 287 -12.25 6.98 9.98
N LYS A 288 -13.59 6.89 9.97
CA LYS A 288 -14.42 6.67 11.16
C LYS A 288 -14.63 5.19 11.49
N ARG A 289 -14.23 4.28 10.59
CA ARG A 289 -14.38 2.81 10.71
C ARG A 289 -15.84 2.39 10.95
N ARG A 290 -16.76 3.07 10.29
CA ARG A 290 -18.21 2.85 10.31
C ARG A 290 -18.83 3.36 9.01
N PRO A 291 -20.04 2.97 8.62
CA PRO A 291 -20.69 3.56 7.45
C PRO A 291 -20.80 5.08 7.58
N SER A 292 -20.41 5.79 6.53
CA SER A 292 -20.69 7.21 6.34
C SER A 292 -22.14 7.42 5.94
N ASP A 293 -22.77 8.46 6.46
CA ASP A 293 -24.14 8.82 6.09
C ASP A 293 -24.22 9.29 4.63
N PHE A 294 -23.12 9.81 4.06
CA PHE A 294 -23.02 10.10 2.62
C PHE A 294 -23.19 8.85 1.75
N CYS A 295 -22.94 7.65 2.26
CA CYS A 295 -23.21 6.44 1.49
C CYS A 295 -24.72 6.26 1.23
N GLY A 296 -25.57 6.71 2.16
CA GLY A 296 -27.02 6.53 2.10
C GLY A 296 -27.74 7.46 1.12
N ILE A 297 -27.09 8.52 0.66
CA ILE A 297 -27.70 9.49 -0.27
C ILE A 297 -27.63 9.04 -1.74
N PHE A 298 -26.81 8.02 -2.03
CA PHE A 298 -26.59 7.46 -3.36
C PHE A 298 -27.10 6.02 -3.48
N THR A 299 -27.44 5.64 -4.70
CA THR A 299 -27.84 4.28 -5.06
C THR A 299 -26.63 3.41 -5.41
N LYS A 300 -26.83 2.09 -5.42
CA LYS A 300 -25.81 1.14 -5.85
C LYS A 300 -25.41 1.34 -7.31
N GLU A 301 -26.36 1.66 -8.17
CA GLU A 301 -26.13 1.94 -9.58
C GLU A 301 -25.28 3.20 -9.76
N GLU A 302 -25.56 4.27 -9.01
CA GLU A 302 -24.72 5.49 -9.00
C GLU A 302 -23.27 5.15 -8.56
N PHE A 303 -23.07 4.28 -7.57
CA PHE A 303 -21.71 3.83 -7.21
C PHE A 303 -21.03 3.03 -8.33
N ARG A 304 -21.75 2.31 -9.19
CA ARG A 304 -21.12 1.68 -10.37
C ARG A 304 -20.62 2.70 -11.39
N GLU A 305 -21.33 3.82 -11.54
CA GLU A 305 -20.89 4.94 -12.37
C GLU A 305 -19.65 5.62 -11.76
N PHE A 306 -19.60 5.74 -10.43
CA PHE A 306 -18.44 6.22 -9.68
C PHE A 306 -17.22 5.28 -9.80
N GLU A 307 -17.41 3.96 -9.75
CA GLU A 307 -16.36 2.98 -10.08
C GLU A 307 -15.82 3.24 -11.49
N TYR A 308 -16.72 3.40 -12.47
CA TYR A 308 -16.33 3.65 -13.85
C TYR A 308 -15.59 4.97 -14.04
N HIS A 309 -15.88 5.99 -13.22
CA HIS A 309 -15.06 7.20 -13.20
C HIS A 309 -13.61 6.92 -12.76
N GLY A 310 -13.41 6.05 -11.77
CA GLY A 310 -12.09 5.55 -11.39
C GLY A 310 -11.41 4.78 -12.54
N ASP A 311 -12.17 4.01 -13.30
CA ASP A 311 -11.69 3.26 -14.47
C ASP A 311 -11.18 4.19 -15.56
N VAL A 312 -11.98 5.19 -15.93
CA VAL A 312 -11.63 6.25 -16.89
C VAL A 312 -10.38 6.99 -16.43
N GLU A 313 -10.33 7.42 -15.16
CA GLU A 313 -9.14 8.07 -14.60
C GLU A 313 -7.90 7.21 -14.78
N LYS A 314 -7.92 5.95 -14.32
CA LYS A 314 -6.71 5.11 -14.37
C LYS A 314 -6.35 4.74 -15.80
N TYR A 315 -7.32 4.51 -16.68
CA TYR A 315 -7.07 4.18 -18.08
C TYR A 315 -6.37 5.33 -18.82
N TYR A 316 -6.85 6.57 -18.67
CA TYR A 316 -6.39 7.73 -19.42
C TYR A 316 -5.30 8.55 -18.73
N LYS A 317 -4.93 8.25 -17.47
CA LYS A 317 -3.86 8.95 -16.76
C LYS A 317 -2.51 8.24 -16.84
N THR A 318 -2.47 6.95 -16.51
CA THR A 318 -1.23 6.14 -16.48
C THR A 318 -1.37 4.80 -17.18
N GLY A 319 -2.59 4.45 -17.62
CA GLY A 319 -2.89 3.21 -18.31
C GLY A 319 -2.68 3.29 -19.82
N TYR A 320 -3.35 2.39 -20.54
CA TYR A 320 -3.25 2.27 -22.00
C TYR A 320 -3.87 3.42 -22.79
N GLY A 321 -4.70 4.26 -22.14
CA GLY A 321 -5.29 5.44 -22.76
C GLY A 321 -4.33 6.63 -22.85
N GLU A 322 -3.24 6.62 -22.08
CA GLU A 322 -2.17 7.62 -22.14
C GLU A 322 -0.95 7.05 -22.86
N SER A 323 -0.51 7.73 -23.91
CA SER A 323 0.67 7.36 -24.71
C SER A 323 1.96 7.23 -23.90
N LEU A 324 2.12 8.04 -22.85
CA LEU A 324 3.23 8.01 -21.90
C LEU A 324 2.85 7.32 -20.58
N GLY A 325 1.74 6.59 -20.53
CA GLY A 325 1.31 5.82 -19.37
C GLY A 325 2.26 4.65 -19.08
N PRO A 326 2.42 3.69 -20.01
CA PRO A 326 3.26 2.51 -19.82
C PRO A 326 4.72 2.83 -19.47
N VAL A 327 5.29 3.90 -20.04
CA VAL A 327 6.71 4.21 -19.81
C VAL A 327 7.01 4.53 -18.35
N GLN A 328 6.02 5.03 -17.59
CA GLN A 328 6.17 5.35 -16.17
C GLN A 328 6.43 4.11 -15.31
N GLY A 329 6.01 2.92 -15.75
CA GLY A 329 6.28 1.65 -15.08
C GLY A 329 7.54 0.91 -15.55
N ALA A 330 8.21 1.38 -16.61
CA ALA A 330 9.28 0.63 -17.27
C ALA A 330 10.48 0.36 -16.36
N GLY A 331 10.92 1.35 -15.58
CA GLY A 331 12.04 1.21 -14.65
C GLY A 331 11.81 0.13 -13.59
N TYR A 332 10.60 0.05 -13.03
CA TYR A 332 10.25 -1.03 -12.08
C TYR A 332 10.28 -2.41 -12.76
N VAL A 333 9.78 -2.51 -13.99
CA VAL A 333 9.83 -3.78 -14.77
C VAL A 333 11.28 -4.21 -15.01
N ASN A 334 12.17 -3.28 -15.33
CA ASN A 334 13.60 -3.57 -15.53
C ASN A 334 14.28 -4.00 -14.21
N GLU A 335 13.93 -3.38 -13.08
CA GLU A 335 14.36 -3.83 -11.75
C GLU A 335 13.84 -5.23 -11.39
N LEU A 336 12.56 -5.54 -11.69
CA LEU A 336 12.00 -6.87 -11.48
C LEU A 336 12.76 -7.94 -12.29
N ILE A 337 13.06 -7.64 -13.56
CA ILE A 337 13.83 -8.53 -14.44
C ILE A 337 15.21 -8.79 -13.85
N ALA A 338 15.90 -7.75 -13.37
CA ALA A 338 17.19 -7.89 -12.71
C ALA A 338 17.13 -8.83 -11.51
N ARG A 339 16.10 -8.70 -10.65
CA ARG A 339 15.92 -9.56 -9.45
C ARG A 339 15.67 -11.02 -9.80
N ILE A 340 14.76 -11.30 -10.73
CA ILE A 340 14.40 -12.69 -11.07
C ILE A 340 15.50 -13.42 -11.86
N THR A 341 16.30 -12.68 -12.63
CA THR A 341 17.42 -13.24 -13.43
C THR A 341 18.77 -13.21 -12.71
N GLY A 342 18.88 -12.49 -11.59
CA GLY A 342 20.15 -12.28 -10.89
C GLY A 342 21.16 -11.44 -11.68
N GLN A 343 20.71 -10.66 -12.67
CA GLN A 343 21.56 -9.80 -13.50
C GLN A 343 21.52 -8.34 -13.03
N PRO A 344 22.52 -7.51 -13.38
CA PRO A 344 22.46 -6.07 -13.14
C PRO A 344 21.25 -5.41 -13.81
N VAL A 345 20.74 -4.33 -13.20
CA VAL A 345 19.67 -3.53 -13.79
C VAL A 345 20.16 -2.91 -15.10
N GLN A 346 19.35 -3.06 -16.16
CA GLN A 346 19.53 -2.39 -17.44
C GLN A 346 18.31 -1.51 -17.66
N ASP A 347 18.46 -0.22 -17.42
CA ASP A 347 17.39 0.76 -17.50
C ASP A 347 17.92 2.13 -17.94
N ASP A 348 17.18 2.79 -18.83
CA ASP A 348 17.43 4.15 -19.28
C ASP A 348 16.22 5.08 -19.00
N THR A 349 15.44 4.71 -17.97
CA THR A 349 14.23 5.42 -17.56
C THR A 349 14.35 6.00 -16.13
N SER A 350 13.68 5.40 -15.14
CA SER A 350 13.54 5.92 -13.79
C SER A 350 14.42 5.22 -12.74
N HIS A 351 15.23 4.22 -13.12
CA HIS A 351 16.17 3.61 -12.19
C HIS A 351 17.27 4.59 -11.77
N ASN A 352 17.63 4.54 -10.48
CA ASN A 352 18.70 5.35 -9.91
C ASN A 352 19.86 4.45 -9.52
N TYR A 353 20.89 4.44 -10.37
CA TYR A 353 22.10 3.64 -10.21
C TYR A 353 22.94 3.99 -8.96
N SER A 354 22.63 5.09 -8.27
CA SER A 354 23.32 5.47 -7.03
C SER A 354 22.69 4.86 -5.77
N LEU A 355 21.52 4.21 -5.89
CA LEU A 355 20.81 3.60 -4.76
C LEU A 355 21.17 2.12 -4.59
N PRO A 356 21.19 1.60 -3.35
CA PRO A 356 21.38 0.18 -3.10
C PRO A 356 20.30 -0.68 -3.76
N PHE A 357 20.72 -1.72 -4.48
CA PHE A 357 19.83 -2.69 -5.12
C PHE A 357 20.41 -4.11 -4.98
N PRO A 358 20.18 -4.79 -3.84
CA PRO A 358 20.79 -6.09 -3.57
C PRO A 358 20.20 -7.18 -4.49
N SER A 359 21.05 -8.04 -5.02
CA SER A 359 20.66 -9.28 -5.70
C SER A 359 20.60 -10.44 -4.71
N GLY A 360 19.92 -11.53 -5.09
CA GLY A 360 19.94 -12.79 -4.34
C GLY A 360 19.02 -12.86 -3.11
N ARG A 361 18.17 -11.86 -2.84
CA ARG A 361 17.13 -11.99 -1.80
C ARG A 361 16.00 -12.89 -2.30
N THR A 362 15.33 -13.58 -1.38
CA THR A 362 14.15 -14.39 -1.69
C THR A 362 12.87 -13.56 -1.66
N ILE A 363 12.79 -12.50 -0.86
CA ILE A 363 11.62 -11.63 -0.78
C ILE A 363 12.01 -10.16 -0.97
N TYR A 364 11.40 -9.52 -1.95
CA TYR A 364 11.44 -8.08 -2.18
C TYR A 364 10.05 -7.50 -2.00
N THR A 365 9.93 -6.41 -1.23
CA THR A 365 8.65 -5.71 -1.04
C THR A 365 8.84 -4.22 -1.28
N ASP A 366 8.10 -3.68 -2.22
CA ASP A 366 8.19 -2.30 -2.66
C ASP A 366 6.86 -1.57 -2.46
N PHE A 367 6.89 -0.39 -1.85
CA PHE A 367 5.70 0.42 -1.57
C PHE A 367 5.60 1.66 -2.45
N THR A 368 4.42 1.88 -3.04
CA THR A 368 4.16 2.90 -4.06
C THR A 368 2.74 3.49 -3.99
N HIS A 369 2.33 4.25 -5.02
CA HIS A 369 0.99 4.78 -5.29
C HIS A 369 0.28 3.96 -6.37
N GLU A 370 -1.03 4.16 -6.50
CA GLU A 370 -1.84 3.47 -7.51
C GLU A 370 -1.44 3.80 -8.95
N ASN A 371 -1.05 5.05 -9.23
CA ASN A 371 -0.76 5.49 -10.59
C ASN A 371 0.47 4.78 -11.14
N LEU A 372 1.53 4.66 -10.35
CA LEU A 372 2.67 3.85 -10.76
C LEU A 372 2.26 2.38 -10.96
N MET A 373 1.48 1.77 -10.06
CA MET A 373 1.05 0.38 -10.25
C MET A 373 0.33 0.18 -11.59
N ILE A 374 -0.53 1.11 -11.99
CA ILE A 374 -1.17 1.11 -13.31
C ILE A 374 -0.12 1.21 -14.43
N GLY A 375 0.84 2.13 -14.33
CA GLY A 375 1.94 2.23 -15.28
C GLY A 375 2.75 0.92 -15.39
N VAL A 376 3.03 0.25 -14.28
CA VAL A 376 3.70 -1.06 -14.23
C VAL A 376 2.85 -2.14 -14.90
N PHE A 377 1.55 -2.22 -14.60
CA PHE A 377 0.65 -3.17 -15.25
C PHE A 377 0.62 -2.96 -16.77
N SER A 378 0.53 -1.70 -17.18
CA SER A 378 0.51 -1.34 -18.59
C SER A 378 1.83 -1.67 -19.30
N ALA A 379 2.98 -1.37 -18.68
CA ALA A 379 4.31 -1.73 -19.17
C ALA A 379 4.50 -3.24 -19.34
N MET A 380 3.95 -4.04 -18.43
CA MET A 380 4.05 -5.50 -18.47
C MET A 380 3.13 -6.16 -19.49
N GLY A 381 2.07 -5.47 -19.94
CA GLY A 381 1.04 -6.05 -20.80
C GLY A 381 -0.14 -6.66 -20.03
N LEU A 382 -0.32 -6.33 -18.74
CA LEU A 382 -1.45 -6.80 -17.93
C LEU A 382 -2.71 -5.98 -18.23
N PHE A 383 -3.88 -6.63 -18.20
CA PHE A 383 -5.19 -6.01 -18.46
C PHE A 383 -5.37 -5.40 -19.87
N ASN A 384 -4.48 -5.72 -20.83
CA ASN A 384 -4.58 -5.28 -22.21
C ASN A 384 -5.43 -6.21 -23.08
N LYS A 385 -6.76 -6.26 -22.83
CA LYS A 385 -7.66 -7.18 -23.56
C LYS A 385 -8.55 -6.52 -24.60
N SER A 386 -8.79 -5.22 -24.49
CA SER A 386 -9.65 -4.49 -25.42
C SER A 386 -8.84 -3.83 -26.51
N THR A 387 -9.29 -3.95 -27.76
CA THR A 387 -8.75 -3.17 -28.89
C THR A 387 -9.37 -1.77 -28.98
N THR A 388 -10.46 -1.52 -28.27
CA THR A 388 -11.13 -0.22 -28.21
C THR A 388 -10.83 0.49 -26.88
N PRO A 389 -10.47 1.78 -26.90
CA PRO A 389 -10.34 2.58 -25.68
C PRO A 389 -11.61 2.59 -24.83
N LEU A 390 -11.44 2.74 -23.52
CA LEU A 390 -12.54 2.80 -22.57
C LEU A 390 -13.47 3.99 -22.89
N SER A 391 -14.78 3.78 -23.03
CA SER A 391 -15.69 4.85 -23.43
C SER A 391 -15.81 5.92 -22.34
N THR A 392 -15.80 7.21 -22.70
CA THR A 392 -16.06 8.33 -21.78
C THR A 392 -17.53 8.77 -21.76
N ARG A 393 -18.39 8.10 -22.55
CA ARG A 393 -19.79 8.51 -22.77
C ARG A 393 -20.80 7.44 -22.37
N ARG A 394 -20.35 6.22 -22.13
CA ARG A 394 -21.18 5.09 -21.70
C ARG A 394 -20.34 4.14 -20.86
N MET A 395 -20.88 3.67 -19.74
CA MET A 395 -20.24 2.62 -18.96
C MET A 395 -20.17 1.33 -19.77
N ASP A 396 -18.96 0.80 -19.94
CA ASP A 396 -18.72 -0.55 -20.45
C ASP A 396 -18.95 -1.57 -19.32
N THR A 397 -20.00 -2.36 -19.43
CA THR A 397 -20.40 -3.35 -18.41
C THR A 397 -19.56 -4.63 -18.45
N ASP A 398 -18.91 -4.92 -19.57
CA ASP A 398 -18.14 -6.17 -19.78
C ASP A 398 -16.62 -5.94 -19.70
N ARG A 399 -16.21 -4.73 -19.28
CA ARG A 399 -14.81 -4.35 -19.16
C ARG A 399 -14.05 -5.21 -18.14
N GLU A 400 -12.78 -5.46 -18.44
CA GLU A 400 -11.84 -6.03 -17.47
C GLU A 400 -11.04 -4.96 -16.72
N TRP A 401 -10.94 -3.75 -17.27
CA TRP A 401 -10.29 -2.60 -16.65
C TRP A 401 -11.18 -2.04 -15.54
N VAL A 402 -10.95 -2.52 -14.32
CA VAL A 402 -11.74 -2.16 -13.13
C VAL A 402 -10.78 -1.75 -12.01
N ALA A 403 -10.80 -0.47 -11.65
CA ALA A 403 -9.85 0.20 -10.78
C ALA A 403 -9.86 -0.39 -9.37
N SER A 404 -11.04 -0.70 -8.82
CA SER A 404 -11.17 -1.38 -7.52
C SER A 404 -10.58 -2.79 -7.51
N LYS A 405 -10.44 -3.45 -8.67
CA LYS A 405 -9.81 -4.77 -8.80
C LYS A 405 -8.31 -4.69 -9.06
N MET A 406 -7.81 -3.57 -9.59
CA MET A 406 -6.40 -3.38 -9.92
C MET A 406 -5.64 -2.68 -8.80
N VAL A 407 -6.14 -1.52 -8.37
CA VAL A 407 -5.44 -0.59 -7.47
C VAL A 407 -6.33 -0.03 -6.35
N PRO A 408 -7.09 -0.87 -5.60
CA PRO A 408 -7.73 -0.43 -4.36
C PRO A 408 -6.67 0.06 -3.33
N PHE A 409 -7.08 0.66 -2.23
CA PHE A 409 -6.15 0.93 -1.12
C PHE A 409 -5.49 -0.38 -0.66
N SER A 410 -4.19 -0.35 -0.38
CA SER A 410 -3.39 -1.54 -0.04
C SER A 410 -3.40 -2.64 -1.12
N ALA A 411 -3.66 -2.29 -2.39
CA ALA A 411 -3.48 -3.18 -3.54
C ALA A 411 -2.09 -3.79 -3.56
N ARG A 412 -1.98 -5.02 -4.08
CA ARG A 412 -0.69 -5.69 -4.25
C ARG A 412 -0.61 -6.48 -5.53
N MET A 413 0.49 -6.31 -6.24
CA MET A 413 0.95 -7.24 -7.26
C MET A 413 2.04 -8.12 -6.66
N VAL A 414 1.91 -9.42 -6.86
CA VAL A 414 2.89 -10.41 -6.41
C VAL A 414 3.42 -11.17 -7.61
N VAL A 415 4.74 -11.13 -7.80
CA VAL A 415 5.45 -11.90 -8.82
C VAL A 415 6.22 -13.00 -8.12
N GLU A 416 5.80 -14.24 -8.33
CA GLU A 416 6.47 -15.42 -7.83
C GLU A 416 7.39 -15.98 -8.93
N LYS A 417 8.66 -16.18 -8.59
CA LYS A 417 9.58 -17.03 -9.33
C LYS A 417 9.61 -18.40 -8.66
N MET A 418 9.40 -19.45 -9.43
CA MET A 418 9.40 -20.83 -8.95
C MET A 418 10.18 -21.74 -9.87
N THR A 419 10.82 -22.76 -9.32
CA THR A 419 11.46 -23.81 -10.10
C THR A 419 10.50 -24.99 -10.16
N CYS A 420 10.20 -25.45 -11.37
CA CYS A 420 9.29 -26.57 -11.62
C CYS A 420 10.01 -27.73 -12.31
N GLY A 421 9.81 -28.94 -11.80
CA GLY A 421 10.28 -30.19 -12.42
C GLY A 421 9.16 -30.94 -13.15
N GLY A 422 9.33 -32.26 -13.32
CA GLY A 422 8.27 -33.17 -13.74
C GLY A 422 7.64 -32.84 -15.10
N VAL A 423 6.31 -32.95 -15.17
CA VAL A 423 5.52 -32.69 -16.39
C VAL A 423 5.57 -31.21 -16.74
N ILE A 424 5.52 -30.33 -15.74
CA ILE A 424 5.52 -28.87 -15.94
C ILE A 424 6.86 -28.40 -16.52
N GLY A 425 7.96 -28.92 -15.99
CA GLY A 425 9.32 -28.70 -16.49
C GLY A 425 9.63 -29.40 -17.82
N ARG A 426 8.72 -30.25 -18.32
CA ARG A 426 8.91 -31.14 -19.48
C ARG A 426 10.12 -32.07 -19.32
N GLY A 427 10.26 -32.65 -18.12
CA GLY A 427 11.33 -33.57 -17.78
C GLY A 427 12.63 -32.92 -17.28
N PHE A 428 12.70 -31.59 -17.19
CA PHE A 428 13.85 -30.84 -16.68
C PHE A 428 13.41 -29.74 -15.72
N GLU A 429 14.23 -29.40 -14.74
CA GLU A 429 13.98 -28.23 -13.91
C GLU A 429 14.05 -26.95 -14.73
N LYS A 430 13.01 -26.12 -14.62
CA LYS A 430 12.94 -24.81 -15.28
C LYS A 430 12.33 -23.78 -14.35
N ASP A 431 12.82 -22.55 -14.48
CA ASP A 431 12.24 -21.42 -13.77
C ASP A 431 11.00 -20.89 -14.49
N PHE A 432 9.95 -20.66 -13.71
CA PHE A 432 8.68 -20.09 -14.14
C PHE A 432 8.36 -18.83 -13.34
N VAL A 433 7.56 -17.97 -13.96
CA VAL A 433 7.00 -16.75 -13.37
C VAL A 433 5.48 -16.88 -13.31
N ARG A 434 4.90 -16.57 -12.15
CA ARG A 434 3.47 -16.40 -11.92
C ARG A 434 3.22 -15.00 -11.37
N ILE A 435 2.18 -14.32 -11.83
CA ILE A 435 1.80 -13.00 -11.33
C ILE A 435 0.38 -13.06 -10.77
N LEU A 436 0.21 -12.49 -9.58
CA LEU A 436 -1.09 -12.28 -8.96
C LEU A 436 -1.30 -10.77 -8.77
N VAL A 437 -2.49 -10.29 -9.06
CA VAL A 437 -2.93 -8.93 -8.71
C VAL A 437 -4.12 -9.07 -7.78
N ASN A 438 -3.97 -8.60 -6.54
CA ASN A 438 -4.98 -8.73 -5.49
C ASN A 438 -5.54 -10.16 -5.38
N ASP A 439 -4.63 -11.14 -5.30
CA ASP A 439 -4.90 -12.59 -5.21
C ASP A 439 -5.50 -13.23 -6.48
N ALA A 440 -5.78 -12.46 -7.54
CA ALA A 440 -6.18 -13.01 -8.83
C ALA A 440 -4.94 -13.37 -9.67
N VAL A 441 -4.79 -14.65 -10.01
CA VAL A 441 -3.73 -15.14 -10.91
C VAL A 441 -3.97 -14.60 -12.32
N GLN A 442 -2.97 -13.90 -12.85
CA GLN A 442 -2.99 -13.29 -14.18
C GLN A 442 -2.64 -14.34 -15.25
N PRO A 443 -3.26 -14.27 -16.45
CA PRO A 443 -3.13 -15.32 -17.46
C PRO A 443 -1.78 -15.34 -18.19
N LEU A 444 -1.08 -14.20 -18.23
CA LEU A 444 0.25 -14.05 -18.87
C LEU A 444 0.30 -14.51 -20.34
N GLU A 445 -0.75 -14.20 -21.11
CA GLU A 445 -0.88 -14.61 -22.52
C GLU A 445 0.28 -14.08 -23.38
N PHE A 446 0.81 -12.90 -23.05
CA PHE A 446 1.95 -12.26 -23.70
C PHE A 446 3.25 -13.09 -23.68
N CYS A 447 3.36 -14.10 -22.81
CA CYS A 447 4.50 -15.03 -22.75
C CYS A 447 4.10 -16.50 -22.89
N GLY A 448 2.88 -16.78 -23.38
CA GLY A 448 2.38 -18.13 -23.61
C GLY A 448 1.82 -18.83 -22.37
N GLY A 449 1.49 -18.09 -21.32
CA GLY A 449 1.03 -18.64 -20.05
C GLY A 449 -0.41 -19.15 -20.04
N GLY A 450 -1.24 -18.80 -21.03
CA GLY A 450 -2.71 -18.86 -20.95
C GLY A 450 -3.33 -20.10 -20.27
N ARG A 451 -2.86 -21.32 -20.56
CA ARG A 451 -3.43 -22.55 -19.95
C ARG A 451 -2.97 -22.80 -18.50
N ILE A 452 -1.69 -22.56 -18.21
CA ILE A 452 -1.09 -22.86 -16.90
C ILE A 452 -0.96 -21.62 -16.01
N LYS A 453 -1.27 -20.43 -16.56
CA LYS A 453 -1.15 -19.10 -15.96
C LYS A 453 0.24 -18.81 -15.38
N MET A 454 1.24 -19.39 -16.03
CA MET A 454 2.67 -19.27 -15.71
C MET A 454 3.45 -19.30 -17.02
N CYS A 455 4.55 -18.57 -17.09
CA CYS A 455 5.46 -18.62 -18.24
C CYS A 455 6.84 -19.04 -17.78
N THR A 456 7.64 -19.64 -18.66
CA THR A 456 9.07 -19.78 -18.35
C THR A 456 9.70 -18.41 -18.15
N MET A 457 10.68 -18.32 -17.25
CA MET A 457 11.37 -17.07 -16.95
C MET A 457 11.91 -16.40 -18.22
N ASP A 458 12.49 -17.18 -19.14
CA ASP A 458 12.98 -16.67 -20.42
C ASP A 458 11.87 -16.10 -21.31
N ALA A 459 10.70 -16.74 -21.36
CA ALA A 459 9.58 -16.25 -22.15
C ALA A 459 9.01 -14.97 -21.54
N PHE A 460 8.92 -14.90 -20.21
CA PHE A 460 8.57 -13.68 -19.50
C PHE A 460 9.57 -12.55 -19.84
N VAL A 461 10.86 -12.76 -19.63
CA VAL A 461 11.91 -11.74 -19.89
C VAL A 461 11.96 -11.28 -21.35
N ARG A 462 11.68 -12.17 -22.32
CA ARG A 462 11.53 -11.79 -23.73
C ARG A 462 10.27 -10.96 -24.00
N SER A 463 9.16 -11.28 -23.36
CA SER A 463 7.90 -10.55 -23.53
C SER A 463 7.97 -9.10 -23.01
N GLN A 464 8.88 -8.80 -22.08
CA GLN A 464 9.11 -7.44 -21.56
C GLN A 464 9.96 -6.57 -22.49
N GLY A 465 9.84 -6.78 -23.80
CA GLY A 465 10.66 -6.11 -24.83
C GLY A 465 10.46 -4.60 -24.87
N TYR A 466 9.27 -4.10 -24.49
CA TYR A 466 8.99 -2.66 -24.41
C TYR A 466 9.88 -1.96 -23.37
N SER A 467 9.83 -2.40 -22.11
CA SER A 467 10.61 -1.82 -21.01
C SER A 467 12.13 -1.92 -21.25
N ARG A 468 12.57 -3.00 -21.91
CA ARG A 468 13.99 -3.29 -22.17
C ARG A 468 14.56 -2.61 -23.42
N GLY A 469 13.75 -1.87 -24.18
CA GLY A 469 14.15 -1.33 -25.47
C GLY A 469 13.57 0.06 -25.76
N PRO A 470 12.38 0.15 -26.38
CA PRO A 470 11.80 1.42 -26.79
C PRO A 470 11.44 2.37 -25.63
N ALA A 471 11.24 1.87 -24.41
CA ALA A 471 10.83 2.68 -23.26
C ALA A 471 11.73 3.90 -23.02
N GLY A 472 13.05 3.79 -23.13
CA GLY A 472 13.95 4.95 -22.98
C GLY A 472 13.73 6.07 -24.00
N LYS A 473 13.26 5.74 -25.21
CA LYS A 473 12.89 6.76 -26.20
C LYS A 473 11.62 7.49 -25.79
N ASP A 474 10.63 6.77 -25.27
CA ASP A 474 9.38 7.35 -24.77
C ASP A 474 9.61 8.13 -23.48
N TRP A 475 10.51 7.68 -22.61
CA TRP A 475 10.84 8.33 -21.34
C TRP A 475 11.41 9.72 -21.57
N ARG A 476 12.23 9.90 -22.61
CA ARG A 476 12.70 11.24 -23.00
C ARG A 476 11.55 12.19 -23.37
N LYS A 477 10.43 11.70 -23.89
CA LYS A 477 9.25 12.54 -24.21
C LYS A 477 8.55 13.06 -22.96
N CYS A 478 8.78 12.47 -21.79
CA CYS A 478 8.25 12.99 -20.53
C CYS A 478 8.78 14.38 -20.17
N PHE A 479 9.95 14.75 -20.70
CA PHE A 479 10.68 15.97 -20.31
C PHE A 479 11.11 16.85 -21.49
N ASN A 480 10.86 16.43 -22.73
CA ASN A 480 11.28 17.11 -23.95
C ASN A 480 10.17 17.86 -24.66
#